data_AF-A0A937U4S1-F1
#
_entry.id   AF-A0A937U4S1-F1
#
_cell.length_a   1.000
_cell.length_b   1.000
_cell.length_c   1.000
_cell.angle_alpha   90.00
_cell.angle_beta   90.00
_cell.angle_gamma   90.00
#
_symmetry.space_group_name_H-M   'P 1'
#
loop_
_entity.id
_entity.type
_entity.pdbx_description
1 polymer ?
#
loop_
_entity_poly.entity_id
_entity_poly.type
_entity_poly.pdbx_seq_one_letter_code
_entity_poly.pdbx_strand_id
1 'polypeptide(L)'
;MEVTSLTYIVAIIGLFLIGFLVAMQLVAVLNPRGDWTVKNVYGSDPKGTDQRAYFAFNQGYAWADAVFWGPIQIAGSIGMLLGHRWGFLLALIGSVPFWYSAINIYIWDRDMGFRKNTLTYWVVEWAMFPAFGVLEMVYCFWRLME
;
A
#
# COMPACT_ATOMS: atom_id res chain seq x y z
N MET A 1 2.74 -22.73 -12.63
CA MET A 1 1.43 -22.80 -11.97
C MET A 1 0.40 -22.40 -13.00
N GLU A 2 -0.71 -23.13 -13.09
CA GLU A 2 -1.79 -22.76 -14.01
C GLU A 2 -2.31 -21.36 -13.67
N VAL A 3 -2.56 -20.53 -14.68
CA VAL A 3 -3.11 -19.18 -14.49
C VAL A 3 -4.62 -19.30 -14.62
N THR A 4 -5.33 -18.97 -13.55
CA THR A 4 -6.80 -19.04 -13.49
C THR A 4 -7.40 -17.67 -13.78
N SER A 5 -8.71 -17.61 -14.08
CA SER A 5 -9.43 -16.34 -14.16
C SER A 5 -9.28 -15.51 -12.88
N LEU A 6 -9.25 -16.17 -11.71
CA LEU A 6 -9.03 -15.51 -10.43
C LEU A 6 -7.60 -14.95 -10.32
N THR A 7 -6.59 -15.64 -10.87
CA THR A 7 -5.20 -15.14 -10.93
C THR A 7 -5.15 -13.82 -11.69
N TYR A 8 -5.81 -13.75 -12.86
CA TYR A 8 -5.88 -12.52 -13.65
C TYR A 8 -6.54 -11.38 -12.87
N ILE A 9 -7.69 -11.65 -12.23
CA ILE A 9 -8.41 -10.63 -11.45
C ILE A 9 -7.54 -10.08 -10.33
N VAL A 10 -6.96 -10.96 -9.50
CA VAL A 10 -6.15 -10.54 -8.34
C VAL A 10 -4.91 -9.77 -8.79
N ALA A 11 -4.16 -10.30 -9.75
CA ALA A 11 -2.91 -9.66 -10.20
C ALA A 11 -3.16 -8.33 -10.92
N ILE A 12 -4.22 -8.21 -11.73
CA ILE A 12 -4.55 -6.94 -12.42
C ILE A 12 -4.99 -5.88 -11.40
N ILE A 13 -5.87 -6.23 -10.46
CA ILE A 13 -6.28 -5.31 -9.39
C ILE A 13 -5.06 -4.90 -8.57
N GLY A 14 -4.18 -5.85 -8.23
CA GLY A 14 -2.92 -5.60 -7.53
C GLY A 14 -2.03 -4.60 -8.25
N LEU A 15 -1.83 -4.76 -9.56
CA LEU A 15 -1.07 -3.83 -10.40
C LEU A 15 -1.67 -2.42 -10.41
N PHE A 16 -2.99 -2.30 -10.53
CA PHE A 16 -3.65 -0.99 -10.51
C PHE A 16 -3.52 -0.30 -9.16
N LEU A 17 -3.80 -1.02 -8.07
CA LEU A 17 -3.73 -0.47 -6.72
C LEU A 17 -2.29 -0.07 -6.36
N ILE A 18 -1.32 -0.96 -6.60
CA ILE A 18 0.08 -0.66 -6.27
C ILE A 18 0.66 0.42 -7.19
N GLY A 19 0.30 0.43 -8.48
CA GLY A 19 0.74 1.46 -9.41
C GLY A 19 0.28 2.85 -8.97
N PHE A 20 -0.98 2.96 -8.55
CA PHE A 20 -1.51 4.19 -7.97
C PHE A 20 -0.79 4.56 -6.67
N LEU A 21 -0.61 3.61 -5.73
CA LEU A 21 0.08 3.87 -4.47
C LEU A 21 1.51 4.37 -4.70
N VAL A 22 2.30 3.65 -5.51
CA VAL A 22 3.68 4.02 -5.83
C VAL A 22 3.75 5.41 -6.47
N ALA A 23 2.83 5.75 -7.36
CA ALA A 23 2.77 7.09 -7.94
C ALA A 23 2.57 8.17 -6.86
N MET A 24 1.63 7.95 -5.94
CA MET A 24 1.40 8.88 -4.82
C MET A 24 2.60 8.99 -3.88
N GLN A 25 3.25 7.87 -3.58
CA GLN A 25 4.41 7.83 -2.71
C GLN A 25 5.64 8.49 -3.36
N LEU A 26 5.83 8.34 -4.66
CA LEU A 26 6.88 9.06 -5.40
C LEU A 26 6.67 10.57 -5.36
N VAL A 27 5.42 11.07 -5.41
CA VAL A 27 5.15 12.50 -5.20
C VAL A 27 5.58 12.95 -3.81
N ALA A 28 5.30 12.15 -2.78
CA ALA A 28 5.75 12.41 -1.41
C ALA A 28 7.28 12.33 -1.21
N VAL A 29 7.97 11.49 -1.99
CA VAL A 29 9.44 11.44 -2.00
C VAL A 29 10.02 12.71 -2.65
N LEU A 30 9.49 13.10 -3.82
CA LEU A 30 10.04 14.19 -4.62
C LEU A 30 9.68 15.57 -4.09
N ASN A 31 8.47 15.75 -3.56
CA ASN A 31 7.98 17.02 -3.05
C ASN A 31 7.27 16.85 -1.68
N PRO A 32 8.02 16.48 -0.62
CA PRO A 32 7.45 16.10 0.68
C PRO A 32 6.72 17.23 1.40
N ARG A 33 7.13 18.49 1.18
CA ARG A 33 6.58 19.65 1.89
C ARG A 33 5.65 20.49 1.02
N GLY A 34 5.36 20.04 -0.20
CA GLY A 34 4.44 20.74 -1.09
C GLY A 34 3.01 20.69 -0.56
N ASP A 35 2.28 21.81 -0.67
CA ASP A 35 0.90 21.93 -0.21
C ASP A 35 -0.01 20.83 -0.79
N TRP A 36 0.22 20.47 -2.06
CA TRP A 36 -0.52 19.39 -2.71
C TRP A 36 -0.24 18.03 -2.06
N THR A 37 1.02 17.71 -1.78
CA THR A 37 1.43 16.45 -1.13
C THR A 37 0.83 16.34 0.27
N VAL A 38 0.95 17.41 1.05
CA VAL A 38 0.38 17.48 2.40
C VAL A 38 -1.13 17.24 2.37
N LYS A 39 -1.83 17.91 1.45
CA LYS A 39 -3.29 17.82 1.33
C LYS A 39 -3.78 16.47 0.82
N ASN A 40 -3.11 15.88 -0.18
CA ASN A 40 -3.65 14.76 -0.96
C ASN A 40 -2.94 13.43 -0.73
N VAL A 41 -1.69 13.42 -0.26
CA VAL A 41 -0.95 12.18 0.02
C VAL A 41 -0.96 11.88 1.51
N TYR A 42 -0.65 12.87 2.35
CA TYR A 42 -0.59 12.66 3.80
C TYR A 42 -1.96 12.81 4.47
N GLY A 43 -2.86 13.59 3.86
CA GLY A 43 -4.26 13.69 4.29
C GLY A 43 -4.48 14.48 5.60
N SER A 44 -3.52 15.31 6.01
CA SER A 44 -3.49 15.93 7.35
C SER A 44 -2.83 17.31 7.39
N ASP A 45 -3.02 18.01 8.52
CA ASP A 45 -2.37 19.30 8.79
C ASP A 45 -1.11 19.09 9.63
N PRO A 46 0.09 19.44 9.13
CA PRO A 46 1.34 19.32 9.88
C PRO A 46 1.36 20.18 11.15
N LYS A 47 0.46 21.15 11.32
CA LYS A 47 0.34 21.95 12.55
C LYS A 47 -0.29 21.20 13.73
N GLY A 48 -0.95 20.07 13.49
CA GLY A 48 -1.59 19.26 14.53
C GLY A 48 -0.61 18.47 15.40
N THR A 49 0.69 18.42 15.03
CA THR A 49 1.73 17.67 15.73
C THR A 49 3.11 18.30 15.51
N ASP A 50 4.17 17.66 15.99
CA ASP A 50 5.55 18.05 15.65
C ASP A 50 5.80 17.88 14.14
N GLN A 51 6.10 19.00 13.47
CA GLN A 51 6.27 19.02 12.02
C GLN A 51 7.44 18.16 11.54
N ARG A 52 8.51 18.06 12.34
CA ARG A 52 9.69 17.28 11.96
C ARG A 52 9.35 15.79 11.98
N ALA A 53 8.69 15.32 13.03
CA ALA A 53 8.20 13.95 13.16
C ALA A 53 7.16 13.63 12.08
N TYR A 54 6.23 14.55 11.81
CA TYR A 54 5.22 14.43 10.75
C TYR A 54 5.85 14.10 9.39
N PHE A 55 6.80 14.92 8.94
CA PHE A 55 7.40 14.72 7.62
C PHE A 55 8.33 13.50 7.60
N ALA A 56 9.10 13.27 8.67
CA ALA A 56 10.00 12.13 8.76
C ALA A 56 9.24 10.79 8.67
N PHE A 57 8.12 10.67 9.39
CA PHE A 57 7.30 9.46 9.38
C PHE A 57 6.70 9.19 8.00
N ASN A 58 6.01 10.18 7.41
CA ASN A 58 5.38 10.01 6.11
C ASN A 58 6.39 9.77 4.99
N GLN A 59 7.55 10.45 5.01
CA GLN A 59 8.61 10.18 4.05
C GLN A 59 9.21 8.78 4.22
N GLY A 60 9.34 8.29 5.45
CA GLY A 60 9.84 6.93 5.70
C GLY A 60 8.98 5.88 5.01
N TYR A 61 7.65 5.99 5.15
CA TYR A 61 6.71 5.13 4.43
C TYR A 61 6.75 5.35 2.92
N ALA A 62 6.79 6.60 2.46
CA ALA A 62 6.84 6.90 1.03
C ALA A 62 8.07 6.27 0.34
N TRP A 63 9.23 6.32 1.00
CA TRP A 63 10.44 5.64 0.52
C TRP A 63 10.32 4.12 0.54
N ALA A 64 9.81 3.54 1.64
CA ALA A 64 9.63 2.10 1.75
C ALA A 64 8.66 1.56 0.68
N ASP A 65 7.54 2.25 0.48
CA ASP A 65 6.54 1.87 -0.51
C ASP A 65 7.07 2.02 -1.94
N ALA A 66 7.76 3.11 -2.26
CA ALA A 66 8.25 3.36 -3.62
C ALA A 66 9.43 2.45 -4.02
N VAL A 67 10.36 2.17 -3.09
CA VAL A 67 11.63 1.48 -3.40
C VAL A 67 11.57 -0.01 -3.08
N PHE A 68 10.75 -0.42 -2.11
CA PHE A 68 10.74 -1.81 -1.66
C PHE A 68 9.41 -2.50 -1.96
N TRP A 69 8.30 -2.02 -1.39
CA TRP A 69 7.02 -2.73 -1.48
C TRP A 69 6.39 -2.67 -2.87
N GLY A 70 6.42 -1.51 -3.51
CA GLY A 70 5.95 -1.29 -4.87
C GLY A 70 6.58 -2.26 -5.86
N PRO A 71 7.92 -2.30 -5.96
CA PRO A 71 8.62 -3.24 -6.84
C PRO A 71 8.32 -4.71 -6.55
N ILE A 72 8.26 -5.12 -5.27
CA ILE A 72 7.92 -6.49 -4.88
C ILE A 72 6.52 -6.87 -5.38
N GLN A 73 5.55 -6.01 -5.14
CA GLN A 73 4.15 -6.25 -5.49
C GLN A 73 3.94 -6.24 -7.01
N ILE A 74 4.60 -5.34 -7.75
CA ILE A 74 4.58 -5.30 -9.22
C ILE A 74 5.19 -6.58 -9.78
N ALA A 75 6.39 -6.96 -9.31
CA ALA A 75 7.06 -8.18 -9.76
C ALA A 75 6.25 -9.43 -9.42
N GLY A 76 5.66 -9.49 -8.23
CA GLY A 76 4.77 -10.55 -7.80
C GLY A 76 3.56 -10.70 -8.72
N SER A 77 2.86 -9.59 -8.98
CA SER A 77 1.69 -9.58 -9.87
C SER A 77 2.04 -10.00 -11.30
N ILE A 78 3.16 -9.51 -11.86
CA ILE A 78 3.63 -9.94 -13.19
C ILE A 78 3.97 -11.44 -13.18
N GLY A 79 4.69 -11.91 -12.16
CA GLY A 79 5.02 -13.32 -12.02
C GLY A 79 3.78 -14.22 -11.90
N MET A 80 2.73 -13.77 -11.20
CA MET A 80 1.44 -14.46 -11.13
C MET A 80 0.78 -14.58 -12.51
N LEU A 81 0.74 -13.49 -13.28
CA LEU A 81 0.17 -13.47 -14.64
C LEU A 81 0.92 -14.40 -15.60
N LEU A 82 2.22 -14.59 -15.39
CA LEU A 82 3.06 -15.51 -16.14
C LEU A 82 3.02 -16.95 -15.59
N GLY A 83 2.28 -17.20 -14.51
CA GLY A 83 2.16 -18.53 -13.89
C GLY A 83 3.42 -18.98 -13.15
N HIS A 84 4.32 -18.07 -12.78
CA HIS A 84 5.54 -18.41 -12.04
C HIS A 84 5.28 -18.52 -10.53
N ARG A 85 5.74 -19.62 -9.91
CA ARG A 85 5.58 -19.85 -8.46
C ARG A 85 6.19 -18.74 -7.60
N TRP A 86 7.33 -18.19 -8.03
CA TRP A 86 7.96 -17.06 -7.33
C TRP A 86 7.09 -15.80 -7.38
N GLY A 87 6.25 -15.62 -8.40
CA GLY A 87 5.33 -14.49 -8.51
C GLY A 87 4.29 -14.51 -7.40
N PHE A 88 3.67 -15.66 -7.17
CA PHE A 88 2.73 -15.86 -6.06
C PHE A 88 3.40 -15.66 -4.69
N LEU A 89 4.67 -16.09 -4.54
CA LEU A 89 5.41 -15.87 -3.30
C LEU A 89 5.70 -14.37 -3.07
N LEU A 90 6.11 -13.64 -4.10
CA LEU A 90 6.37 -12.20 -3.98
C LEU A 90 5.08 -11.42 -3.72
N ALA A 91 3.97 -11.77 -4.37
CA ALA A 91 2.67 -11.16 -4.09
C ALA A 91 2.18 -11.48 -2.67
N LEU A 92 2.39 -12.71 -2.18
CA LEU A 92 2.13 -13.05 -0.78
C LEU A 92 2.94 -12.17 0.18
N ILE A 93 4.24 -11.96 -0.08
CA ILE A 93 5.08 -11.07 0.71
C ILE A 93 4.61 -9.61 0.60
N GLY A 94 4.28 -9.17 -0.62
CA GLY A 94 3.80 -7.82 -0.94
C GLY A 94 2.40 -7.50 -0.39
N SER A 95 1.66 -8.51 0.05
CA SER A 95 0.35 -8.34 0.69
C SER A 95 0.42 -7.92 2.17
N VAL A 96 1.52 -8.26 2.88
CA VAL A 96 1.73 -7.97 4.32
C VAL A 96 1.82 -6.47 4.68
N PRO A 97 2.50 -5.61 3.90
CA PRO A 97 2.63 -4.17 4.18
C PRO A 97 1.30 -3.46 4.31
N PHE A 98 0.28 -3.87 3.54
CA PHE A 98 -1.06 -3.28 3.64
C PHE A 98 -1.65 -3.37 5.05
N TRP A 99 -1.19 -4.33 5.87
CA TRP A 99 -1.64 -4.53 7.24
C TRP A 99 -0.77 -3.81 8.25
N TYR A 100 0.56 -3.95 8.14
CA TYR A 100 1.50 -3.32 9.07
C TYR A 100 1.38 -1.79 9.02
N SER A 101 1.28 -1.22 7.82
CA SER A 101 1.11 0.22 7.62
C SER A 101 -0.23 0.68 8.18
N ALA A 102 -1.31 -0.08 7.95
CA ALA A 102 -2.63 0.24 8.49
C ALA A 102 -2.58 0.36 10.02
N ILE A 103 -2.09 -0.66 10.73
CA ILE A 103 -2.03 -0.65 12.21
C ILE A 103 -1.33 0.60 12.76
N ASN A 104 -0.16 0.96 12.20
CA ASN A 104 0.56 2.14 12.63
C ASN A 104 -0.20 3.44 12.35
N ILE A 105 -0.83 3.54 11.18
CA ILE A 105 -1.70 4.66 10.81
C ILE A 105 -2.85 4.77 11.82
N TYR A 106 -3.49 3.67 12.22
CA TYR A 106 -4.62 3.70 13.16
C TYR A 106 -4.22 4.25 14.51
N ILE A 107 -3.10 3.75 15.04
CA ILE A 107 -2.59 4.19 16.34
C ILE A 107 -2.30 5.69 16.29
N TRP A 108 -1.64 6.15 15.22
CA TRP A 108 -1.35 7.57 15.02
C TRP A 108 -2.62 8.42 14.90
N ASP A 109 -3.58 8.00 14.11
CA ASP A 109 -4.82 8.76 13.91
C ASP A 109 -5.68 8.78 15.18
N ARG A 110 -5.74 7.68 15.94
CA ARG A 110 -6.43 7.58 17.22
C ARG A 110 -5.80 8.46 18.30
N ASP A 111 -4.48 8.39 18.45
CA ASP A 111 -3.78 8.98 19.60
C ASP A 111 -3.30 10.42 19.35
N MET A 112 -2.97 10.74 18.09
CA MET A 112 -2.42 12.05 17.71
C MET A 112 -3.42 12.91 16.94
N GLY A 113 -4.59 12.38 16.58
CA GLY A 113 -5.63 13.11 15.83
C GLY A 113 -5.14 13.57 14.45
N PHE A 114 -4.27 12.76 13.83
CA PHE A 114 -3.46 13.16 12.69
C PHE A 114 -4.30 13.39 11.43
N ARG A 115 -5.14 12.42 11.03
CA ARG A 115 -6.06 12.55 9.88
C ARG A 115 -7.50 12.82 10.31
N LYS A 116 -8.24 13.47 9.42
CA LYS A 116 -9.68 13.66 9.56
C LYS A 116 -10.39 12.40 9.10
N ASN A 117 -11.34 11.92 9.91
CA ASN A 117 -12.25 10.82 9.61
C ASN A 117 -13.17 11.16 8.43
N THR A 118 -12.63 11.09 7.22
CA THR A 118 -13.32 11.36 5.95
C THR A 118 -13.68 10.05 5.25
N LEU A 119 -14.56 10.12 4.24
CA LEU A 119 -14.87 8.94 3.42
C LEU A 119 -13.62 8.41 2.71
N THR A 120 -12.76 9.30 2.22
CA THR A 120 -11.48 8.92 1.61
C THR A 120 -10.59 8.16 2.60
N TYR A 121 -10.45 8.67 3.82
CA TYR A 121 -9.71 8.01 4.89
C TYR A 121 -10.24 6.60 5.16
N TRP A 122 -11.55 6.45 5.40
CA TRP A 122 -12.14 5.16 5.75
C TRP A 122 -12.20 4.16 4.59
N VAL A 123 -12.45 4.63 3.37
CA VAL A 123 -12.68 3.75 2.21
C VAL A 123 -11.38 3.45 1.47
N VAL A 124 -10.55 4.46 1.22
CA VAL A 124 -9.33 4.30 0.42
C VAL A 124 -8.19 3.79 1.30
N GLU A 125 -7.91 4.48 2.40
CA GLU A 125 -6.75 4.13 3.26
C GLU A 125 -7.05 2.91 4.14
N TRP A 126 -8.28 2.80 4.65
CA TRP A 126 -8.65 1.78 5.64
C TRP A 126 -9.38 0.56 5.13
N ALA A 127 -10.13 0.66 4.04
CA ALA A 127 -10.87 -0.48 3.49
C ALA A 127 -10.16 -1.07 2.27
N MET A 128 -9.89 -0.28 1.24
CA MET A 128 -9.48 -0.79 -0.07
C MET A 128 -8.14 -1.52 -0.04
N PHE A 129 -7.07 -0.87 0.43
CA PHE A 129 -5.73 -1.48 0.46
C PHE A 129 -5.62 -2.64 1.45
N PRO A 130 -6.08 -2.54 2.71
CA PRO A 130 -6.04 -3.67 3.63
C PRO A 130 -6.91 -4.84 3.17
N ALA A 131 -8.13 -4.59 2.67
CA ALA A 131 -8.99 -5.66 2.16
C ALA A 131 -8.37 -6.39 0.97
N PHE A 132 -7.79 -5.64 0.02
CA PHE A 132 -7.05 -6.25 -1.08
C PHE A 132 -5.86 -7.09 -0.57
N GLY A 133 -5.08 -6.55 0.38
CA GLY A 133 -3.98 -7.29 1.01
C GLY A 133 -4.44 -8.61 1.63
N VAL A 134 -5.61 -8.65 2.29
CA VAL A 134 -6.17 -9.90 2.82
C VAL A 134 -6.49 -10.90 1.71
N LEU A 135 -7.22 -10.43 0.69
CA LEU A 135 -7.70 -11.27 -0.39
C LEU A 135 -6.53 -11.86 -1.19
N GLU A 136 -5.53 -11.04 -1.50
CA GLU A 136 -4.33 -11.47 -2.18
C GLU A 136 -3.50 -12.43 -1.33
N MET A 137 -3.32 -12.15 -0.04
CA MET A 137 -2.61 -13.03 0.89
C MET A 137 -3.23 -14.43 0.91
N VAL A 138 -4.54 -14.52 1.15
CA VAL A 138 -5.26 -15.79 1.21
C VAL A 138 -5.17 -16.52 -0.12
N TYR A 139 -5.38 -15.80 -1.22
CA TYR A 139 -5.31 -16.37 -2.55
C TYR A 139 -3.92 -16.93 -2.88
N CYS A 140 -2.87 -16.14 -2.69
CA CYS A 140 -1.50 -16.57 -2.99
C CYS A 140 -1.05 -17.70 -2.08
N PHE A 141 -1.39 -17.65 -0.79
CA PHE A 141 -1.09 -18.73 0.15
C PHE A 141 -1.74 -20.05 -0.30
N TRP A 142 -3.05 -20.02 -0.61
CA TRP A 142 -3.76 -21.20 -1.09
C TRP A 142 -3.13 -21.76 -2.37
N ARG A 143 -2.88 -20.92 -3.37
CA ARG A 143 -2.24 -21.35 -4.63
C ARG A 143 -0.87 -21.96 -4.41
N LEU A 144 -0.06 -21.44 -3.49
CA LEU A 144 1.27 -21.97 -3.20
C LEU A 144 1.27 -23.35 -2.52
N MET A 145 0.14 -23.74 -1.92
CA MET A 145 -0.04 -25.05 -1.28
C MET A 145 -0.50 -26.14 -2.27
N GLU A 146 -0.95 -25.74 -3.46
CA GLU A 146 -1.22 -26.63 -4.59
C GLU A 146 0.07 -27.01 -5.36
#